data_AF-A0A841MJP3-F1
#
_entry.id   AF-A0A841MJP3-F1
#
_cell.length_a   1.000
_cell.length_b   1.000
_cell.length_c   1.000
_cell.angle_alpha   90.00
_cell.angle_beta   90.00
_cell.angle_gamma   90.00
#
_symmetry.space_group_name_H-M   'P 1'
#
loop_
_entity.id
_entity.type
_entity.pdbx_description
1 polymer ?
#
loop_
_entity_poly.entity_id
_entity_poly.type
_entity_poly.pdbx_seq_one_letter_code
_entity_poly.pdbx_strand_id
1 'polypeptide(L)'
;MIQKKEELKSANSKFFDEILEVAGSNKSDEEKRKSILNLGKKQSGAFSEILGENKAKQYKKAVKKKIRPFKTKYKLATLIL
;
A
#
# COMPACT_ATOMS: atom_id res chain seq x y z
N MET A 1 16.42 -10.09 -12.82
CA MET A 1 14.97 -9.79 -12.74
C MET A 1 14.21 -10.67 -11.76
N ILE A 2 14.61 -11.93 -11.53
CA ILE A 2 13.94 -12.86 -10.61
C ILE A 2 13.99 -12.38 -9.14
N GLN A 3 15.14 -11.87 -8.70
CA GLN A 3 15.35 -11.39 -7.32
C GLN A 3 14.39 -10.26 -6.91
N LYS A 4 14.21 -9.22 -7.75
CA LYS A 4 13.26 -8.12 -7.47
C LYS A 4 11.81 -8.60 -7.38
N LYS A 5 11.45 -9.65 -8.11
CA LYS A 5 10.09 -10.22 -8.08
C LYS A 5 9.83 -10.94 -6.76
N GLU A 6 10.82 -11.65 -6.23
CA GLU A 6 10.74 -12.32 -4.94
C GLU A 6 10.73 -11.32 -3.77
N GLU A 7 11.57 -10.29 -3.83
CA GLU A 7 11.57 -9.18 -2.87
C GLU A 7 10.21 -8.48 -2.81
N LEU A 8 9.59 -8.21 -3.97
CA LEU A 8 8.26 -7.62 -4.03
C LEU A 8 7.18 -8.52 -3.42
N LYS A 9 7.24 -9.82 -3.68
CA LYS A 9 6.28 -10.78 -3.10
C LYS A 9 6.43 -10.87 -1.59
N SER A 10 7.67 -10.92 -1.10
CA SER A 10 7.98 -10.95 0.33
C SER A 10 7.52 -9.66 1.02
N ALA A 11 7.84 -8.50 0.45
CA ALA A 11 7.40 -7.20 0.97
C ALA A 11 5.87 -7.07 0.99
N ASN A 12 5.16 -7.58 -0.03
CA ASN A 12 3.70 -7.54 -0.06
C ASN A 12 3.05 -8.47 0.95
N SER A 13 3.60 -9.68 1.13
CA SER A 13 3.05 -10.64 2.10
C SER A 13 3.19 -10.09 3.52
N LYS A 14 4.39 -9.61 3.87
CA LYS A 14 4.65 -8.96 5.17
C LYS A 14 3.71 -7.77 5.43
N PHE A 15 3.55 -6.90 4.44
CA PHE A 15 2.64 -5.75 4.56
C PHE A 15 1.18 -6.17 4.79
N PHE A 16 0.73 -7.23 4.12
CA PHE A 16 -0.62 -7.75 4.31
C PHE A 16 -0.79 -8.37 5.70
N ASP A 17 0.19 -9.15 6.17
CA ASP A 17 0.19 -9.74 7.50
C ASP A 17 0.14 -8.65 8.59
N GLU A 18 0.94 -7.59 8.45
CA GLU A 18 0.94 -6.43 9.36
C GLU A 18 -0.41 -5.69 9.36
N ILE A 19 -1.10 -5.60 8.22
CA ILE A 19 -2.46 -5.04 8.15
C ILE A 19 -3.44 -5.91 8.94
N LEU A 20 -3.39 -7.23 8.73
CA LEU A 20 -4.30 -8.16 9.41
C LEU A 20 -4.08 -8.14 10.93
N GLU A 21 -2.83 -8.07 11.37
CA GLU A 21 -2.48 -7.95 12.78
C GLU A 21 -3.06 -6.65 13.39
N VAL A 22 -2.89 -5.51 12.71
CA VAL A 22 -3.45 -4.24 13.18
C VAL A 22 -4.97 -4.29 13.19
N ALA A 23 -5.60 -4.82 12.15
CA ALA A 23 -7.06 -4.93 12.06
C ALA A 23 -7.65 -5.84 13.15
N GLY A 24 -6.98 -6.97 13.43
CA GLY A 24 -7.36 -7.94 14.46
C GLY A 24 -7.00 -7.54 15.89
N SER A 25 -6.20 -6.48 16.08
CA SER A 25 -5.84 -6.01 17.42
C SER A 25 -7.02 -5.45 18.21
N ASN A 26 -6.92 -5.40 19.54
CA ASN A 26 -7.93 -4.79 20.42
C ASN A 26 -7.80 -3.26 20.54
N LYS A 27 -7.01 -2.62 19.65
CA LYS A 27 -6.84 -1.15 19.62
C LYS A 27 -8.12 -0.44 19.19
N SER A 28 -8.21 0.85 19.48
CA SER A 28 -9.35 1.65 19.01
C SER A 28 -9.36 1.75 17.48
N ASP A 29 -10.54 1.97 16.89
CA ASP A 29 -10.66 2.13 15.43
C ASP A 29 -9.80 3.28 14.88
N GLU A 30 -9.63 4.34 15.67
CA GLU A 30 -8.79 5.48 15.31
C GLU A 30 -7.30 5.11 15.30
N GLU A 31 -6.85 4.38 16.31
CA GLU A 31 -5.49 3.85 16.37
C GLU A 31 -5.21 2.87 15.23
N LYS A 32 -6.16 1.96 14.94
CA LYS A 32 -6.07 1.03 13.80
C LYS A 32 -5.92 1.78 12.49
N ARG A 33 -6.76 2.79 12.23
CA ARG A 33 -6.68 3.63 11.03
C ARG A 33 -5.32 4.30 10.90
N LYS A 34 -4.82 4.91 11.99
CA LYS A 34 -3.51 5.58 12.01
C LYS A 34 -2.36 4.60 11.76
N SER A 35 -2.41 3.42 12.38
CA SER A 35 -1.42 2.35 12.17
C SER A 35 -1.42 1.85 10.73
N ILE A 36 -2.58 1.54 10.15
CA ILE A 36 -2.70 1.10 8.75
C ILE A 36 -2.19 2.19 7.78
N LEU A 37 -2.51 3.47 8.04
CA LEU A 37 -1.99 4.58 7.25
C LEU A 37 -0.46 4.66 7.30
N ASN A 38 0.14 4.46 8.47
CA ASN A 38 1.59 4.48 8.64
C ASN A 38 2.26 3.28 7.96
N LEU A 39 1.69 2.07 8.07
CA LEU A 39 2.14 0.89 7.34
C LEU A 39 2.11 1.15 5.83
N GLY A 40 1.04 1.77 5.34
CA GLY A 40 0.91 2.13 3.94
C GLY A 40 2.03 3.04 3.44
N LYS A 41 2.40 4.05 4.22
CA LYS A 41 3.54 4.92 3.90
C LYS A 41 4.87 4.16 3.86
N LYS A 42 5.12 3.28 4.84
CA LYS A 42 6.34 2.45 4.88
C LYS A 42 6.44 1.55 3.65
N GLN A 43 5.34 0.88 3.29
CA GLN A 43 5.29 0.02 2.11
C GLN A 43 5.52 0.81 0.82
N SER A 44 4.97 2.02 0.73
CA SER A 44 5.18 2.95 -0.38
C SER A 44 6.68 3.30 -0.57
N GLY A 45 7.45 3.36 0.52
CA GLY A 45 8.90 3.53 0.54
C GLY A 45 9.64 2.28 0.05
N ALA A 46 9.39 1.13 0.67
CA ALA A 46 9.99 -0.15 0.29
C ALA A 46 9.78 -0.50 -1.20
N PHE A 47 8.59 -0.25 -1.75
CA PHE A 47 8.32 -0.41 -3.18
C PHE A 47 9.19 0.50 -4.05
N SER A 48 9.44 1.73 -3.60
CA SER A 48 10.25 2.70 -4.33
C SER A 48 11.72 2.32 -4.34
N GLU A 49 12.23 1.74 -3.24
CA GLU A 49 13.57 1.18 -3.13
C GLU A 49 13.76 -0.05 -4.03
N ILE A 50 12.82 -1.02 -3.99
CA ILE A 50 12.93 -2.27 -4.77
C ILE A 50 12.83 -2.01 -6.29
N LEU A 51 11.84 -1.22 -6.71
CA LEU A 51 11.58 -0.96 -8.14
C LEU A 51 12.48 0.14 -8.73
N GLY A 52 13.02 1.02 -7.89
CA GLY A 52 13.57 2.30 -8.29
C GLY A 52 12.48 3.37 -8.44
N GLU A 53 12.82 4.59 -8.04
CA GLU A 53 11.88 5.70 -7.86
C GLU A 53 11.02 5.99 -9.11
N ASN A 54 11.62 5.96 -10.30
CA ASN A 54 10.91 6.19 -11.56
C ASN A 54 9.85 5.11 -11.86
N LYS A 55 10.18 3.83 -11.66
CA LYS A 55 9.24 2.72 -11.92
C LYS A 55 8.12 2.69 -10.88
N ALA A 56 8.45 2.97 -9.62
CA ALA A 56 7.44 3.08 -8.56
C ALA A 56 6.48 4.26 -8.81
N LYS A 57 6.98 5.41 -9.25
CA LYS A 57 6.16 6.57 -9.63
C LYS A 57 5.23 6.26 -10.81
N GLN A 58 5.73 5.57 -11.83
CA GLN A 58 4.90 5.13 -12.97
C GLN A 58 3.79 4.17 -12.52
N TYR A 59 4.12 3.18 -11.69
CA TYR A 59 3.15 2.24 -11.13
C TYR A 59 2.07 2.95 -10.31
N LYS A 60 2.45 3.84 -9.37
CA LYS A 60 1.51 4.66 -8.60
C LYS A 60 0.58 5.48 -9.49
N LYS A 61 1.11 6.07 -10.58
CA LYS A 61 0.32 6.83 -11.56
C LYS A 61 -0.68 5.94 -12.30
N ALA A 62 -0.27 4.74 -12.70
CA ALA A 62 -1.16 3.77 -13.37
C ALA A 62 -2.28 3.30 -12.45
N VAL A 63 -1.97 2.96 -11.20
CA VAL A 63 -2.96 2.59 -10.18
C VAL A 63 -3.93 3.74 -9.93
N LYS A 64 -3.44 4.97 -9.70
CA LYS A 64 -4.27 6.18 -9.56
C LYS A 64 -5.21 6.41 -10.74
N LYS A 65 -4.73 6.21 -11.97
CA LYS A 65 -5.57 6.33 -13.17
C LYS A 65 -6.68 5.28 -13.20
N LYS A 66 -6.39 4.04 -12.81
CA LYS A 66 -7.38 2.95 -12.75
C LYS A 66 -8.44 3.14 -11.66
N ILE A 67 -8.07 3.68 -10.50
CA ILE A 67 -9.01 3.90 -9.39
C ILE A 67 -9.76 5.24 -9.46
N ARG A 68 -9.32 6.20 -10.27
CA ARG A 68 -10.00 7.50 -10.44
C ARG A 68 -11.49 7.39 -10.79
N PRO A 69 -11.92 6.54 -11.74
CA PRO A 69 -13.35 6.36 -12.03
C PRO A 69 -14.13 5.87 -10.82
N PHE A 70 -13.55 4.99 -10.01
CA PHE A 70 -14.19 4.46 -8.81
C PHE A 70 -14.30 5.51 -7.71
N LYS A 71 -13.26 6.35 -7.53
CA LYS A 71 -13.30 7.49 -6.62
C LYS A 71 -14.40 8.48 -6.99
N THR A 72 -14.53 8.81 -8.28
CA THR A 72 -15.54 9.75 -8.75
C THR A 72 -16.95 9.17 -8.68
N LYS A 73 -17.15 7.90 -9.07
CA LYS A 73 -18.47 7.26 -9.09
C LYS A 73 -18.99 6.88 -7.71
N TYR A 74 -18.12 6.34 -6.85
CA TYR A 74 -18.54 5.76 -5.57
C TYR A 74 -18.22 6.64 -4.36
N LYS A 75 -17.71 7.87 -4.58
CA LYS A 75 -17.22 8.78 -3.53
C LYS A 75 -16.30 8.08 -2.52
N LEU A 76 -15.60 7.02 -2.95
CA LEU A 76 -14.77 6.21 -2.05
C LEU A 76 -13.68 7.09 -1.46
N ALA A 77 -13.57 7.06 -0.12
CA ALA A 77 -12.49 7.70 0.60
C ALA A 77 -11.16 7.18 0.03
N THR A 78 -10.23 8.09 -0.17
CA THR A 78 -8.98 7.81 -0.87
C THR A 78 -8.09 6.95 0.03
N LEU A 79 -8.24 5.63 0.00
CA LEU A 79 -7.25 4.70 0.58
C LEU A 79 -6.18 4.44 -0.48
N ILE A 80 -5.44 5.48 -0.84
CA ILE A 80 -4.33 5.37 -1.81
C ILE A 80 -3.02 5.59 -1.06
N LEU A 81 -2.26 4.49 -0.97
CA LEU A 81 -0.86 4.34 -0.56
C LEU A 81 0.13 5.30 -1.25
#